data_AF-A0A7V3T939-F1
#
_entry.id   AF-A0A7V3T939-F1
#
_cell.length_a   1.000
_cell.length_b   1.000
_cell.length_c   1.000
_cell.angle_alpha   90.00
_cell.angle_beta   90.00
_cell.angle_gamma   90.00
#
_symmetry.space_group_name_H-M   'P 1'
#
loop_
_entity.id
_entity.type
_entity.pdbx_description
1 polymer ?
#
loop_
_entity_poly.entity_id
_entity_poly.type
_entity_poly.pdbx_seq_one_letter_code
_entity_poly.pdbx_strand_id
1 'polypeptide(L)'
;MNIRRVWALVLAAGMAGCGREGPLSQPSPPSATNAPPATVHLDHALPRLPTLKLWLGNQEITAEVALTLTEIATGMMFRTNLADNEGML
;
A
#
# COMPACT_ATOMS: atom_id res chain seq x y z
N MET A 1 -27.23 1.56 -47.11
CA MET A 1 -27.43 2.23 -45.80
C MET A 1 -26.05 2.64 -45.29
N ASN A 2 -25.73 3.93 -45.31
CA ASN A 2 -24.35 4.43 -45.43
C ASN A 2 -23.61 4.54 -44.07
N ILE A 3 -22.60 3.68 -43.87
CA ILE A 3 -21.77 3.56 -42.66
C ILE A 3 -21.03 4.86 -42.29
N ARG A 4 -20.82 5.77 -43.25
CA ARG A 4 -20.20 7.10 -43.06
C ARG A 4 -21.08 8.07 -42.26
N ARG A 5 -22.40 7.84 -42.19
CA ARG A 5 -23.32 8.68 -41.40
C ARG A 5 -23.35 8.31 -39.91
N VAL A 6 -22.99 7.07 -39.57
CA VAL A 6 -22.98 6.58 -38.18
C VAL A 6 -21.84 7.21 -37.40
N TRP A 7 -20.67 7.38 -38.03
CA TRP A 7 -19.51 8.04 -37.42
C TRP A 7 -19.70 9.54 -37.16
N ALA A 8 -20.59 10.20 -37.90
CA ALA A 8 -20.87 11.63 -37.70
C ALA A 8 -21.75 11.88 -36.46
N LEU A 9 -22.58 10.92 -36.06
CA LEU A 9 -23.49 11.04 -34.91
C LEU A 9 -22.79 10.80 -33.57
N VAL A 10 -21.73 10.01 -33.53
CA VAL A 10 -20.98 9.70 -32.29
C VAL A 10 -20.09 10.87 -31.85
N LEU A 11 -19.67 11.74 -32.78
CA LEU A 11 -18.77 12.86 -32.46
C LEU A 11 -19.47 14.07 -31.80
N ALA A 12 -20.81 14.14 -31.84
CA ALA A 12 -21.57 15.31 -31.37
C ALA A 12 -21.96 15.25 -29.88
N ALA A 13 -21.78 14.10 -29.21
CA ALA A 13 -22.22 13.91 -27.82
C ALA A 13 -21.17 14.31 -26.75
N GLY A 14 -20.03 14.88 -27.15
CA GLY A 14 -18.88 15.14 -26.26
C GLY A 14 -18.85 16.49 -25.53
N MET A 15 -19.81 17.38 -25.72
CA MET A 15 -19.77 18.74 -25.14
C MET A 15 -21.05 19.14 -24.39
N ALA A 16 -21.38 18.40 -23.33
CA ALA A 16 -22.31 18.88 -22.31
C ALA A 16 -21.87 18.37 -20.93
N GLY A 17 -20.75 18.90 -20.43
CA GLY A 17 -20.17 18.52 -19.14
C GLY A 17 -19.28 19.60 -18.54
N CYS A 18 -19.67 20.88 -18.62
CA CYS A 18 -19.07 21.91 -17.77
C CYS A 18 -19.71 21.81 -16.37
N GLY A 19 -19.15 20.94 -15.53
CA GLY A 19 -19.39 20.95 -14.09
C GLY A 19 -18.77 22.21 -13.49
N ARG A 20 -19.61 23.06 -12.91
CA ARG A 20 -19.21 24.25 -12.15
C ARG A 20 -18.56 23.80 -10.84
N GLU A 21 -17.24 23.90 -10.75
CA GLU A 21 -16.50 23.66 -9.51
C GLU A 21 -16.75 24.86 -8.59
N GLY A 22 -17.56 24.67 -7.55
CA GLY A 22 -17.63 25.63 -6.45
C GLY A 22 -16.26 25.76 -5.80
N PRO A 23 -15.92 26.90 -5.16
CA PRO A 23 -14.64 27.05 -4.48
C PRO A 23 -14.52 25.97 -3.40
N LEU A 24 -13.73 24.94 -3.70
CA LEU A 24 -13.29 23.97 -2.72
C LEU A 24 -12.55 24.77 -1.66
N SER A 25 -13.12 24.80 -0.45
CA SER A 25 -12.46 25.38 0.71
C SER A 25 -11.15 24.64 0.90
N GLN A 26 -10.06 25.29 0.50
CA GLN A 26 -8.72 24.74 0.56
C GLN A 26 -8.44 24.41 2.03
N PRO A 27 -8.19 23.13 2.38
CA PRO A 27 -7.84 22.78 3.75
C PRO A 27 -6.56 23.54 4.11
N SER A 28 -6.60 24.29 5.22
CA SER A 28 -5.45 24.99 5.77
C SER A 28 -4.29 24.00 5.92
N PRO A 29 -3.06 24.35 5.50
CA PRO A 29 -1.92 23.47 5.66
C PRO A 29 -1.75 23.13 7.14
N PRO A 30 -1.50 21.85 7.49
CA PRO A 30 -1.29 21.46 8.88
C PRO A 30 -0.10 22.25 9.44
N SER A 31 -0.26 22.83 10.62
CA SER A 31 0.83 23.49 11.34
C SER A 31 1.99 22.51 11.49
N ALA A 32 3.13 22.82 10.88
CA ALA A 32 4.33 21.99 10.98
C ALA A 32 4.78 21.93 12.45
N THR A 33 4.69 20.76 13.05
CA THR A 33 5.40 20.46 14.31
C THR A 33 6.81 20.03 13.95
N ASN A 34 7.82 20.67 14.54
CA ASN A 34 9.24 20.33 14.34
C ASN A 34 9.70 19.12 15.18
N ALA A 35 8.76 18.39 15.80
CA ALA A 35 9.09 17.18 16.53
C ALA A 35 9.52 16.07 15.55
N PRO A 36 10.63 15.35 15.82
CA PRO A 36 10.95 14.14 15.07
C PRO A 36 9.75 13.18 15.10
N PRO A 37 9.43 12.50 14.00
CA PRO A 37 8.38 11.48 14.01
C PRO A 37 8.73 10.42 15.06
N ALA A 38 7.75 10.01 15.85
CA ALA A 38 7.94 8.94 16.83
C ALA A 38 8.35 7.66 16.09
N THR A 39 9.53 7.13 16.42
CA THR A 39 10.03 5.88 15.85
C THR A 39 9.24 4.70 16.41
N VAL A 40 8.52 3.99 15.54
CA VAL A 40 7.68 2.83 15.92
C VAL A 40 8.46 1.50 15.82
N HIS A 41 9.53 1.46 15.02
CA HIS A 41 10.40 0.29 14.85
C HIS A 41 11.46 0.20 15.95
N LEU A 42 11.97 -1.01 16.20
CA LEU A 42 13.09 -1.23 17.11
C LEU A 42 14.43 -0.88 16.45
N ASP A 43 15.42 -0.55 17.26
CA ASP A 43 16.81 -0.32 16.88
C ASP A 43 17.67 -1.61 16.88
N HIS A 44 17.03 -2.75 17.13
CA HIS A 44 17.62 -4.09 17.17
C HIS A 44 16.66 -5.12 16.56
N ALA A 45 17.16 -6.33 16.32
CA ALA A 45 16.37 -7.40 15.73
C ALA A 45 15.19 -7.80 16.64
N LEU A 46 14.03 -8.07 16.03
CA LEU A 46 12.92 -8.69 16.74
C LEU A 46 13.34 -10.06 17.28
N PRO A 47 12.85 -10.47 18.47
CA PRO A 47 12.98 -11.85 18.93
C PRO A 47 12.26 -12.80 17.96
N ARG A 48 12.52 -14.11 18.08
CA ARG A 48 11.82 -15.10 17.27
C ARG A 48 10.32 -15.07 17.59
N LEU A 49 9.49 -14.75 16.61
CA LEU A 49 8.03 -14.65 16.74
C LEU A 49 7.36 -16.02 16.55
N PRO A 50 6.07 -16.17 16.93
CA PRO A 50 5.31 -17.36 16.60
C PRO A 50 5.27 -17.61 15.09
N THR A 51 5.46 -18.87 14.68
CA THR A 51 5.54 -19.24 13.26
C THR A 51 4.33 -20.03 12.78
N LEU A 52 4.03 -19.87 11.50
CA LEU A 52 2.96 -20.52 10.76
C LEU A 52 3.53 -21.14 9.48
N LYS A 53 3.03 -22.32 9.10
CA LYS A 53 3.36 -22.95 7.81
C LYS A 53 2.46 -22.40 6.72
N LEU A 54 3.06 -21.78 5.72
CA LEU A 54 2.43 -21.25 4.52
C LEU A 54 2.69 -22.20 3.35
N TRP A 55 1.63 -22.51 2.61
CA TRP A 55 1.71 -23.25 1.36
C TRP A 55 1.55 -22.28 0.20
N LEU A 56 2.65 -21.94 -0.48
CA LEU A 56 2.66 -21.08 -1.64
C LEU A 56 2.86 -21.93 -2.90
N GLY A 57 1.74 -22.30 -3.53
CA GLY A 57 1.76 -23.26 -4.63
C GLY A 57 2.25 -24.63 -4.16
N ASN A 58 3.43 -25.04 -4.63
CA ASN A 58 4.09 -26.29 -4.22
C ASN A 58 5.23 -26.08 -3.20
N GLN A 59 5.44 -24.86 -2.70
CA GLN A 59 6.46 -24.56 -1.71
C GLN A 59 5.85 -24.44 -0.31
N GLU A 60 6.56 -24.95 0.69
CA GLU A 60 6.24 -24.79 2.11
C GLU A 60 7.19 -23.74 2.71
N ILE A 61 6.64 -22.66 3.26
CA ILE A 61 7.39 -21.59 3.92
C ILE A 61 6.99 -21.54 5.39
N THR A 62 7.97 -21.50 6.29
CA THR A 62 7.73 -21.24 7.70
C THR A 62 7.86 -19.74 7.96
N ALA A 63 6.74 -19.06 8.16
CA ALA A 63 6.72 -17.61 8.36
C ALA A 63 6.45 -17.25 9.82
N GLU A 64 7.26 -16.34 10.37
CA GLU A 64 6.97 -15.63 11.61
C GLU A 64 5.77 -14.68 11.42
N VAL A 65 4.88 -14.59 12.39
CA VAL A 65 3.67 -13.77 12.30
C VAL A 65 3.84 -12.48 13.09
N ALA A 66 3.85 -11.34 12.39
CA ALA A 66 3.90 -10.02 13.00
C ALA A 66 2.47 -9.50 13.26
N LEU A 67 2.13 -9.25 14.52
CA LEU A 67 0.78 -8.84 14.93
C LEU A 67 0.74 -7.41 15.45
N THR A 68 1.82 -6.96 16.12
CA THR A 68 1.87 -5.61 16.69
C THR A 68 2.42 -4.60 15.69
N LEU A 69 2.07 -3.32 15.85
CA LEU A 69 2.59 -2.26 14.97
C LEU A 69 4.12 -2.16 15.02
N THR A 70 4.73 -2.42 16.18
CA THR A 70 6.19 -2.44 16.33
C THR A 70 6.81 -3.63 15.60
N GLU A 71 6.19 -4.82 15.65
CA GLU A 71 6.65 -5.99 14.87
C GLU A 71 6.55 -5.73 13.38
N ILE A 72 5.41 -5.20 12.91
CA ILE A 72 5.20 -4.89 11.48
C ILE A 72 6.17 -3.80 11.01
N ALA A 73 6.37 -2.74 11.82
CA ALA A 73 7.26 -1.63 11.49
C ALA A 73 8.74 -2.04 11.49
N THR A 74 9.14 -2.95 12.39
CA THR A 74 10.51 -3.47 12.44
C THR A 74 10.73 -4.54 11.37
N GLY A 75 9.75 -5.40 11.13
CA GLY A 75 9.80 -6.48 10.16
C GLY A 75 11.04 -7.35 10.30
N MET A 76 11.72 -7.58 9.18
CA MET A 76 12.96 -8.37 9.13
C MET A 76 14.24 -7.54 9.30
N MET A 77 14.15 -6.29 9.79
CA MET A 77 15.33 -5.47 10.05
C MET A 77 16.31 -6.18 11.00
N PHE A 78 17.60 -5.89 10.81
CA PHE A 78 18.72 -6.38 11.64
C PHE A 78 18.98 -7.91 11.62
N ARG A 79 18.17 -8.72 10.93
CA ARG A 79 18.45 -10.14 10.74
C ARG A 79 19.54 -10.34 9.70
N THR A 80 20.57 -11.10 10.07
CA THR A 80 21.74 -11.36 9.21
C THR A 80 21.67 -12.66 8.43
N ASN A 81 20.77 -13.56 8.83
CA ASN A 81 20.56 -14.86 8.22
C ASN A 81 19.06 -15.14 8.13
N LEU A 82 18.64 -15.74 7.01
CA LEU A 82 17.29 -16.23 6.78
C LEU A 82 17.42 -17.50 5.91
N ALA A 83 16.78 -18.60 6.31
CA ALA A 83 16.78 -19.81 5.51
C ALA A 83 15.89 -19.63 4.27
N ASP A 84 16.16 -20.39 3.19
CA ASP A 84 15.47 -20.25 1.90
C ASP A 84 13.93 -20.36 2.00
N ASN A 85 13.42 -21.13 2.95
CA ASN A 85 11.99 -21.36 3.19
C ASN A 85 11.50 -20.75 4.51
N GLU A 86 12.13 -19.67 4.98
CA GLU A 86 11.68 -18.89 6.12
C GLU A 86 11.28 -17.47 5.70
N GLY A 87 10.37 -16.87 6.46
CA GLY A 87 9.94 -15.50 6.19
C GLY A 87 9.16 -14.89 7.35
N MET A 88 8.52 -13.75 7.06
CA MET A 88 7.61 -13.08 7.99
C MET A 88 6.33 -12.70 7.24
N LEU A 89 5.20 -12.90 7.90
CA LEU A 89 3.85 -12.56 7.45
C LEU A 89 3.26 -11.46 8.33
#